data_AF-A0A962EGV3-F1
#
_entry.id   AF-A0A962EGV3-F1
#
_cell.length_a   1.000
_cell.length_b   1.000
_cell.length_c   1.000
_cell.angle_alpha   90.00
_cell.angle_beta   90.00
_cell.angle_gamma   90.00
#
_symmetry.space_group_name_H-M   'P 1'
#
loop_
_entity.id
_entity.type
_entity.pdbx_description
1 polymer ?
#
loop_
_entity_poly.entity_id
_entity_poly.type
_entity_poly.pdbx_seq_one_letter_code
_entity_poly.pdbx_strand_id
1 'polypeptide(L)'
;MFLVQSGREPNALGADPIAYLTHQTGDWAAYCLGASLAMTPLRRLSGWAPWIRLRRLLGLFAFFYASLHLGVYAALDLGFDLSHLWADIVKRPYITVGFSAWLLLLPLAITSTRGMMRRLGRRWGQLHRAVYLIGVLVLLHYAWLVKADLTWPIIFAAVFAVLMVLRWWPAARRRGTG
;
A
#
# COMPACT_ATOMS: atom_id res chain seq x y z
N MET A 1 17.58 -2.71 -10.89
CA MET A 1 18.46 -3.60 -11.69
C MET A 1 19.70 -3.86 -10.85
N PHE A 2 19.70 -4.98 -10.12
CA PHE A 2 20.85 -5.42 -9.31
C PHE A 2 21.74 -6.28 -10.22
N LEU A 3 22.95 -5.82 -10.49
CA LEU A 3 23.95 -6.57 -11.23
C LEU A 3 24.71 -7.49 -10.29
N VAL A 4 24.70 -8.78 -10.66
CA VAL A 4 25.81 -9.75 -10.65
C VAL A 4 26.81 -9.67 -9.49
N GLN A 5 26.75 -10.68 -8.63
CA GLN A 5 27.95 -11.34 -8.13
C GLN A 5 27.84 -12.84 -8.40
N SER A 6 28.70 -13.33 -9.28
CA SER A 6 28.89 -14.74 -9.61
C SER A 6 29.92 -15.37 -8.67
N GLY A 7 29.51 -16.40 -7.94
CA GLY A 7 30.39 -17.33 -7.23
C GLY A 7 29.63 -18.63 -7.01
N ARG A 8 30.06 -19.71 -7.66
CA ARG A 8 29.49 -21.06 -7.51
C ARG A 8 29.82 -21.60 -6.13
N GLU A 9 28.87 -21.51 -5.22
CA GLU A 9 28.83 -22.25 -3.96
C GLU A 9 27.40 -22.81 -3.83
N PRO A 10 27.19 -24.13 -3.75
CA PRO A 10 25.85 -24.71 -3.58
C PRO A 10 25.12 -24.24 -2.31
N ASN A 11 25.84 -23.59 -1.37
CA ASN A 11 25.34 -23.13 -0.08
C ASN A 11 25.69 -21.66 0.26
N ALA A 12 26.03 -20.81 -0.72
CA ALA A 12 26.29 -19.38 -0.46
C ALA A 12 25.48 -18.42 -1.36
N LEU A 13 24.24 -18.79 -1.67
CA LEU A 13 23.41 -18.10 -2.66
C LEU A 13 22.15 -17.47 -2.05
N GLY A 14 22.18 -16.14 -1.91
CA GLY A 14 21.02 -15.27 -2.11
C GLY A 14 19.99 -15.24 -0.99
N ALA A 15 19.32 -14.10 -0.84
CA ALA A 15 18.20 -13.93 0.09
C ALA A 15 17.20 -15.09 0.01
N ASP A 16 16.67 -15.53 1.14
CA ASP A 16 15.55 -16.47 1.19
C ASP A 16 14.47 -16.03 0.16
N PRO A 17 14.20 -16.85 -0.88
CA PRO A 17 13.34 -16.45 -1.98
C PRO A 17 11.91 -16.14 -1.52
N ILE A 18 11.45 -16.80 -0.45
CA ILE A 18 10.12 -16.57 0.12
C ILE A 18 10.10 -15.22 0.83
N ALA A 19 11.11 -14.93 1.66
CA ALA A 19 11.27 -13.62 2.27
C ALA A 19 11.38 -12.52 1.21
N TYR A 20 12.18 -12.71 0.16
CA TYR A 20 12.31 -11.74 -0.94
C TYR A 20 10.96 -11.46 -1.63
N LEU A 21 10.20 -12.50 -1.97
CA LEU A 21 8.87 -12.33 -2.56
C LEU A 21 7.91 -11.62 -1.61
N THR A 22 7.95 -11.95 -0.32
CA THR A 22 7.13 -11.31 0.71
C THR A 22 7.42 -9.82 0.79
N HIS A 23 8.70 -9.43 0.85
CA HIS A 23 9.11 -8.03 0.86
C HIS A 23 8.72 -7.29 -0.43
N GLN A 24 9.02 -7.86 -1.59
CA GLN A 24 8.74 -7.21 -2.87
C GLN A 24 7.24 -6.98 -3.08
N THR A 25 6.41 -7.97 -2.76
CA THR A 25 4.94 -7.83 -2.90
C THR A 25 4.38 -6.81 -1.91
N GLY A 26 4.93 -6.72 -0.70
CA GLY A 26 4.59 -5.68 0.28
C GLY A 26 4.98 -4.27 -0.20
N ASP A 27 6.19 -4.11 -0.74
CA ASP A 27 6.68 -2.85 -1.28
C ASP A 27 5.80 -2.37 -2.45
N TRP A 28 5.47 -3.25 -3.40
CA TRP A 28 4.56 -2.90 -4.51
C TRP A 28 3.16 -2.51 -4.03
N ALA A 29 2.63 -3.18 -3.01
CA ALA A 29 1.35 -2.80 -2.40
C ALA A 29 1.41 -1.38 -1.83
N ALA A 30 2.48 -1.05 -1.08
CA ALA A 30 2.71 0.26 -0.51
C ALA A 30 2.91 1.33 -1.59
N TYR A 31 3.68 1.06 -2.64
CA TYR A 31 3.90 1.98 -3.76
C TYR A 31 2.61 2.28 -4.52
N CYS A 32 1.80 1.27 -4.82
CA CYS A 32 0.51 1.46 -5.48
C CYS A 32 -0.46 2.27 -4.62
N LEU A 33 -0.54 1.98 -3.31
CA LEU A 33 -1.35 2.75 -2.37
C LEU A 33 -0.87 4.21 -2.31
N GLY A 34 0.45 4.37 -2.22
CA GLY A 34 1.17 5.63 -2.20
C GLY A 34 0.84 6.52 -3.39
N ALA A 35 1.06 5.98 -4.58
CA ALA A 35 0.77 6.61 -5.85
C ALA A 35 -0.73 6.96 -5.96
N SER A 36 -1.65 6.09 -5.50
CA SER A 36 -3.09 6.36 -5.55
C SER A 36 -3.48 7.63 -4.76
N LEU A 37 -2.82 7.87 -3.62
CA LEU A 37 -3.10 9.05 -2.79
C LEU A 37 -2.46 10.32 -3.35
N ALA A 38 -1.30 10.19 -3.99
CA ALA A 38 -0.61 11.26 -4.71
C ALA A 38 -1.40 11.80 -5.92
N MET A 39 -2.27 11.00 -6.53
CA MET A 39 -3.07 11.43 -7.69
C MET A 39 -3.98 12.64 -7.39
N THR A 40 -4.39 12.85 -6.14
CA THR A 40 -5.27 13.98 -5.78
C THR A 40 -4.54 15.33 -5.81
N PRO A 41 -3.39 15.53 -5.16
CA PRO A 41 -2.60 16.74 -5.32
C PRO A 41 -2.09 16.94 -6.76
N LEU A 42 -1.67 15.86 -7.45
CA LEU A 42 -1.27 15.92 -8.87
C LEU A 42 -2.39 16.44 -9.77
N ARG A 43 -3.64 16.00 -9.57
CA ARG A 43 -4.79 16.54 -10.30
C ARG A 43 -5.00 18.03 -10.01
N ARG A 44 -4.83 18.48 -8.77
CA ARG A 44 -4.98 19.90 -8.40
C ARG A 44 -3.93 20.77 -9.09
N LEU A 45 -2.70 20.29 -9.25
CA LEU A 45 -1.61 21.02 -9.89
C LEU A 45 -1.71 21.00 -11.42
N SER A 46 -2.07 19.86 -12.01
CA SER A 46 -2.08 19.65 -13.47
C SER A 46 -3.40 19.98 -14.16
N GLY A 47 -4.51 20.06 -13.43
CA GLY A 47 -5.85 20.27 -14.01
C GLY A 47 -6.41 19.10 -14.83
N TRP A 48 -5.66 18.03 -15.08
CA TRP A 48 -6.04 16.95 -15.99
C TRP A 48 -7.09 15.99 -15.40
N ALA A 49 -8.20 15.77 -16.12
CA ALA A 49 -9.27 14.86 -15.67
C ALA A 49 -8.89 13.35 -15.64
N PRO A 50 -8.01 12.82 -16.52
CA PRO A 50 -7.70 11.38 -16.54
C PRO A 50 -7.05 10.82 -15.27
N TRP A 51 -6.43 11.65 -14.43
CA TRP A 51 -5.80 11.22 -13.17
C TRP A 51 -6.73 10.43 -12.24
N ILE A 52 -8.05 10.66 -12.33
CA ILE A 52 -9.05 9.90 -11.56
C ILE A 52 -9.12 8.43 -11.99
N ARG A 53 -8.92 8.12 -13.28
CA ARG A 53 -8.87 6.73 -13.77
C ARG A 53 -7.63 6.02 -13.25
N LEU A 54 -6.48 6.70 -13.29
CA LEU A 54 -5.22 6.15 -12.78
C LEU A 54 -5.28 5.89 -11.27
N ARG A 55 -5.89 6.81 -10.50
CA ARG A 55 -6.13 6.62 -9.05
C ARG A 55 -6.86 5.31 -8.76
N ARG A 56 -7.91 5.02 -9.52
CA ARG A 56 -8.71 3.79 -9.32
C ARG A 56 -7.91 2.54 -9.64
N LEU A 57 -7.15 2.56 -10.73
CA LEU A 57 -6.30 1.45 -11.13
C LEU A 57 -5.23 1.17 -10.07
N LEU A 58 -4.54 2.20 -9.59
CA LEU A 58 -3.52 2.09 -8.53
C LEU A 58 -4.10 1.55 -7.22
N GLY A 59 -5.30 1.97 -6.83
CA GLY A 59 -5.96 1.42 -5.63
C GLY A 59 -6.30 -0.07 -5.75
N LEU A 60 -6.69 -0.53 -6.94
CA LEU A 60 -6.94 -1.95 -7.20
C LEU A 60 -5.64 -2.77 -7.23
N PHE A 61 -4.57 -2.23 -7.82
CA PHE A 61 -3.24 -2.86 -7.76
C PHE A 61 -2.70 -2.93 -6.34
N ALA A 62 -2.93 -1.91 -5.50
CA ALA A 62 -2.55 -1.95 -4.10
C ALA A 62 -3.23 -3.13 -3.37
N PHE A 63 -4.53 -3.35 -3.60
CA PHE A 63 -5.25 -4.48 -3.04
C PHE A 63 -4.77 -5.83 -3.60
N PHE A 64 -4.48 -5.90 -4.91
CA PHE A 64 -3.94 -7.10 -5.55
C PHE A 64 -2.60 -7.51 -4.94
N TYR A 65 -1.63 -6.58 -4.88
CA TYR A 65 -0.32 -6.85 -4.29
C TYR A 65 -0.39 -7.12 -2.78
N ALA A 66 -1.29 -6.44 -2.04
CA ALA A 66 -1.49 -6.75 -0.62
C ALA A 66 -2.06 -8.16 -0.41
N SER A 67 -2.95 -8.61 -1.27
CA SER A 67 -3.48 -9.99 -1.24
C SER A 67 -2.42 -11.01 -1.64
N LEU A 68 -1.56 -10.66 -2.60
CA LEU A 68 -0.42 -11.48 -2.97
C LEU A 68 0.61 -11.57 -1.83
N HIS A 69 0.89 -10.47 -1.13
CA HIS A 69 1.75 -10.43 0.04
C HIS A 69 1.23 -11.34 1.17
N LEU A 70 -0.05 -11.22 1.52
CA LEU A 70 -0.70 -12.13 2.48
C LEU A 70 -0.68 -13.58 1.98
N GLY A 71 -0.89 -13.79 0.68
CA GLY A 71 -0.89 -15.11 0.05
C GLY A 71 0.49 -15.77 0.07
N VAL A 72 1.56 -15.03 -0.18
CA VAL A 72 2.94 -15.54 -0.10
C VAL A 72 3.25 -15.95 1.34
N TYR A 73 2.91 -15.11 2.32
CA TYR A 73 3.10 -15.45 3.73
C TYR A 73 2.26 -16.67 4.15
N ALA A 74 0.96 -16.70 3.84
CA ALA A 74 0.10 -17.81 4.21
C ALA A 74 0.46 -19.11 3.49
N ALA A 75 0.77 -19.08 2.20
CA ALA A 75 0.96 -20.26 1.37
C ALA A 75 2.40 -20.76 1.32
N LEU A 76 3.37 -19.86 1.16
CA LEU A 76 4.77 -20.23 0.93
C LEU A 76 5.57 -20.24 2.23
N ASP A 77 5.33 -19.29 3.14
CA ASP A 77 6.04 -19.24 4.42
C ASP A 77 5.42 -20.21 5.45
N LEU A 78 4.09 -20.21 5.57
CA LEU A 78 3.37 -21.06 6.53
C LEU A 78 2.82 -22.37 5.95
N GLY A 79 2.91 -22.61 4.65
CA GLY A 79 2.38 -23.84 4.04
C GLY A 79 0.86 -24.01 4.15
N PHE A 80 0.10 -22.92 4.21
CA PHE A 80 -1.34 -22.86 4.51
C PHE A 80 -1.73 -23.31 5.92
N ASP A 81 -0.81 -23.29 6.88
CA ASP A 81 -1.18 -23.49 8.28
C ASP A 81 -1.93 -22.27 8.84
N LEU A 82 -3.25 -22.30 8.69
CA LEU A 82 -4.15 -21.23 9.15
C LEU A 82 -4.15 -21.08 10.68
N SER A 83 -3.78 -22.12 11.42
CA SER A 83 -3.70 -22.07 12.88
C SER A 83 -2.49 -21.25 13.31
N HIS A 84 -1.34 -21.48 12.68
CA HIS A 84 -0.14 -20.66 12.88
C HIS A 84 -0.35 -19.23 12.40
N LEU A 85 -1.00 -19.04 11.24
CA LEU A 85 -1.35 -17.70 10.75
C LEU A 85 -2.19 -16.92 11.77
N TRP A 86 -3.22 -17.56 12.33
CA TRP A 86 -4.07 -16.91 13.34
C TRP A 86 -3.31 -16.61 14.63
N ALA A 87 -2.46 -17.55 15.08
CA ALA A 87 -1.60 -17.34 16.23
C ALA A 87 -0.66 -16.14 16.02
N ASP A 88 -0.09 -16.00 14.83
CA ASP A 88 0.78 -14.89 14.47
C ASP A 88 0.01 -13.57 14.38
N ILE A 89 -1.20 -13.54 13.80
CA ILE A 89 -2.06 -12.34 13.79
C ILE A 89 -2.39 -11.86 15.20
N VAL A 90 -2.59 -12.77 16.17
CA VAL A 90 -2.94 -12.40 17.55
C VAL A 90 -1.70 -12.03 18.37
N LYS A 91 -0.59 -12.75 18.19
CA LYS A 91 0.62 -12.60 19.03
C LYS A 91 1.57 -11.51 18.53
N ARG A 92 1.53 -11.16 17.24
CA ARG A 92 2.48 -10.23 16.62
C ARG A 92 1.77 -8.95 16.18
N PRO A 93 1.92 -7.83 16.91
CA PRO A 93 1.16 -6.61 16.65
C PRO A 93 1.39 -6.03 15.25
N TYR A 94 2.59 -6.18 14.69
CA TYR A 94 2.88 -5.72 13.33
C TYR A 94 2.05 -6.50 12.30
N ILE A 95 1.89 -7.82 12.44
CA ILE A 95 1.05 -8.63 11.55
C ILE A 95 -0.42 -8.24 11.71
N THR A 96 -0.88 -8.03 12.94
CA THR A 96 -2.25 -7.57 13.22
C THR A 96 -2.58 -6.26 12.50
N VAL A 97 -1.65 -5.30 12.53
CA VAL A 97 -1.80 -4.00 11.87
C VAL A 97 -1.85 -4.16 10.35
N GLY A 98 -0.95 -4.97 9.77
CA GLY A 98 -0.95 -5.26 8.33
C GLY A 98 -2.23 -5.94 7.87
N PHE A 99 -2.68 -6.96 8.60
CA PHE A 99 -3.93 -7.67 8.35
C PHE A 99 -5.16 -6.75 8.46
N SER A 100 -5.18 -5.87 9.47
CA SER A 100 -6.24 -4.87 9.63
C SER A 100 -6.29 -3.89 8.45
N ALA A 101 -5.13 -3.46 7.94
CA ALA A 101 -5.06 -2.61 6.75
C ALA A 101 -5.60 -3.34 5.51
N TRP A 102 -5.27 -4.62 5.32
CA TRP A 102 -5.79 -5.45 4.24
C TRP A 102 -7.32 -5.64 4.34
N LEU A 103 -7.84 -5.91 5.54
CA LEU A 103 -9.28 -6.00 5.80
C LEU A 103 -10.03 -4.71 5.44
N LEU A 104 -9.44 -3.54 5.73
CA LEU A 104 -10.02 -2.25 5.35
C LEU A 104 -9.89 -1.98 3.84
N LEU A 105 -8.87 -2.50 3.15
CA LEU A 105 -8.76 -2.39 1.69
C LEU A 105 -9.84 -3.20 0.96
N LEU A 106 -10.26 -4.34 1.53
CA LEU A 106 -11.26 -5.23 0.92
C LEU A 106 -12.58 -4.51 0.53
N PRO A 107 -13.29 -3.80 1.43
CA PRO A 107 -14.51 -3.09 1.06
C PRO A 107 -14.24 -1.96 0.06
N LEU A 108 -13.07 -1.32 0.09
CA LEU A 108 -12.68 -0.28 -0.88
C LEU A 108 -12.50 -0.89 -2.28
N ALA A 109 -11.87 -2.06 -2.39
CA ALA A 109 -11.69 -2.76 -3.64
C ALA A 109 -13.04 -3.20 -4.25
N ILE A 110 -13.91 -3.81 -3.44
CA ILE A 110 -15.25 -4.24 -3.87
C ILE A 110 -16.06 -3.02 -4.34
N THR A 111 -16.05 -1.92 -3.58
CA THR A 111 -16.80 -0.68 -3.89
C THR A 111 -16.17 0.19 -4.98
N SER A 112 -15.06 -0.26 -5.60
CA SER A 112 -14.39 0.42 -6.72
C SER A 112 -15.07 0.20 -8.08
N THR A 113 -16.16 -0.58 -8.13
CA THR A 113 -16.94 -0.82 -9.37
C THR A 113 -17.87 0.35 -9.71
N ARG A 114 -18.08 0.60 -11.02
CA ARG A 114 -19.00 1.67 -11.51
C ARG A 114 -20.44 1.48 -11.02
N GLY A 115 -20.87 0.24 -10.79
CA GLY A 115 -22.19 -0.05 -10.24
C GLY A 115 -22.33 0.41 -8.79
N MET A 116 -21.36 0.10 -7.94
CA MET A 116 -21.40 0.44 -6.51
C MET A 116 -21.20 1.93 -6.26
N MET A 117 -20.36 2.61 -7.07
CA MET A 117 -20.25 4.08 -7.02
C MET A 117 -21.60 4.77 -7.22
N ARG A 118 -22.38 4.32 -8.21
CA ARG A 118 -23.72 4.86 -8.50
C ARG A 118 -24.73 4.53 -7.40
N ARG A 119 -24.68 3.30 -6.86
CA ARG A 119 -25.60 2.85 -5.79
C ARG A 119 -25.36 3.55 -4.44
N LEU A 120 -24.10 3.77 -4.05
CA LEU A 120 -23.75 4.32 -2.74
C LEU A 120 -23.70 5.86 -2.70
N GLY A 121 -23.49 6.53 -3.84
CA GLY A 121 -23.51 8.00 -3.93
C GLY A 121 -22.59 8.67 -2.91
N ARG A 122 -23.17 9.49 -2.00
CA ARG A 122 -22.41 10.21 -0.95
C ARG A 122 -21.72 9.28 0.06
N ARG A 123 -22.31 8.12 0.38
CA ARG A 123 -21.74 7.13 1.32
C ARG A 123 -20.45 6.51 0.76
N TRP A 124 -20.34 6.39 -0.56
CA TRP A 124 -19.12 5.90 -1.22
C TRP A 124 -17.90 6.75 -0.86
N GLY A 125 -18.07 8.08 -0.88
CA GLY A 125 -17.02 9.02 -0.52
C GLY A 125 -16.61 8.93 0.95
N GLN A 126 -17.55 8.65 1.86
CA GLN A 126 -17.27 8.43 3.27
C GLN A 126 -16.48 7.13 3.49
N LEU A 127 -16.91 6.03 2.86
CA LEU A 127 -16.22 4.74 2.93
C LEU A 127 -14.78 4.86 2.39
N HIS A 128 -14.60 5.54 1.27
CA HIS A 128 -13.27 5.75 0.68
C HIS A 128 -12.36 6.70 1.49
N ARG A 129 -12.84 7.36 2.54
CA ARG A 129 -11.95 8.07 3.48
C ARG A 129 -11.13 7.10 4.33
N ALA A 130 -11.57 5.84 4.48
CA ALA A 130 -10.80 4.82 5.18
C ALA A 130 -9.41 4.61 4.57
N VAL A 131 -9.20 4.96 3.29
CA VAL A 131 -7.87 4.91 2.64
C VAL A 131 -6.79 5.68 3.40
N TYR A 132 -7.14 6.74 4.13
CA TYR A 132 -6.17 7.50 4.92
C TYR A 132 -5.75 6.72 6.17
N LEU A 133 -6.71 6.09 6.85
CA LEU A 133 -6.43 5.21 7.98
C LEU A 133 -5.58 4.02 7.52
N ILE A 134 -5.92 3.41 6.36
CA ILE A 134 -5.13 2.33 5.75
C ILE A 134 -3.70 2.80 5.50
N GLY A 135 -3.49 4.00 4.94
CA GLY A 135 -2.16 4.56 4.72
C GLY A 135 -1.34 4.66 6.01
N VAL A 136 -1.96 5.10 7.12
CA VAL A 136 -1.30 5.16 8.43
C VAL A 136 -0.96 3.76 8.95
N LEU A 137 -1.88 2.80 8.85
CA LEU A 137 -1.64 1.43 9.28
C LEU A 137 -0.52 0.76 8.47
N VAL A 138 -0.47 0.99 7.15
CA VAL A 138 0.61 0.49 6.29
C VAL A 138 1.96 1.08 6.69
N LEU A 139 2.03 2.39 6.95
CA LEU A 139 3.26 3.02 7.44
C LEU A 139 3.71 2.45 8.79
N LEU A 140 2.77 2.22 9.72
CA LEU A 140 3.06 1.63 11.02
C LEU A 140 3.55 0.19 10.90
N HIS A 141 2.88 -0.62 10.08
CA HIS A 141 3.28 -1.99 9.77
C HIS A 141 4.70 -2.02 9.19
N TYR A 142 4.98 -1.13 8.24
CA TYR A 142 6.27 -1.01 7.59
C TYR A 142 7.38 -0.60 8.58
N ALA A 143 7.11 0.40 9.42
CA ALA A 143 8.08 0.92 10.39
C ALA A 143 8.57 -0.15 11.39
N TRP A 144 7.72 -1.10 11.77
CA TRP A 144 8.14 -2.20 12.65
C TRP A 144 9.02 -3.25 11.97
N LEU A 145 8.93 -3.38 10.64
CA LEU A 145 9.59 -4.43 9.90
C LEU A 145 11.07 -4.14 9.66
N VAL A 146 11.43 -2.86 9.52
CA VAL A 146 12.75 -2.52 8.98
C VAL A 146 13.77 -2.31 10.10
N LYS A 147 14.72 -3.26 10.20
CA LYS A 147 15.87 -3.19 11.12
C LYS A 147 17.24 -3.13 10.44
N ALA A 148 17.36 -3.28 9.12
CA ALA A 148 18.68 -3.46 8.48
C ALA A 148 19.03 -2.46 7.36
N ASP A 149 18.15 -2.17 6.39
CA ASP A 149 18.45 -1.18 5.34
C ASP A 149 17.19 -0.45 4.87
N LEU A 150 17.01 0.79 5.34
CA LEU A 150 15.77 1.55 5.27
C LEU A 150 15.73 2.63 4.18
N THR A 151 16.82 2.84 3.44
CA THR A 151 17.04 4.09 2.70
C THR A 151 15.97 4.34 1.65
N TRP A 152 15.73 3.40 0.75
CA TRP A 152 14.74 3.56 -0.33
C TRP A 152 13.29 3.56 0.18
N PRO A 153 12.90 2.66 1.09
CA PRO A 153 11.55 2.68 1.62
C PRO A 153 11.21 3.89 2.49
N ILE A 154 12.16 4.39 3.30
CA ILE A 154 11.95 5.62 4.08
C ILE A 154 11.77 6.80 3.14
N ILE A 155 12.57 6.93 2.07
CA ILE A 155 12.43 8.05 1.14
C ILE A 155 11.03 8.03 0.51
N PHE A 156 10.53 6.86 0.12
CA PHE A 156 9.16 6.72 -0.40
C PHE A 156 8.10 7.04 0.65
N ALA A 157 8.24 6.51 1.87
CA ALA A 157 7.34 6.80 2.99
C ALA A 157 7.34 8.28 3.38
N ALA A 158 8.50 8.94 3.34
CA ALA A 158 8.69 10.35 3.62
C ALA A 158 8.06 11.22 2.52
N VAL A 159 8.30 10.91 1.24
CA VAL A 159 7.64 11.59 0.11
C VAL A 159 6.13 11.43 0.22
N PHE A 160 5.65 10.23 0.54
CA PHE A 160 4.23 9.95 0.75
C PHE A 160 3.64 10.74 1.93
N ALA A 161 4.34 10.81 3.06
CA ALA A 161 3.94 11.60 4.23
C ALA A 161 3.88 13.10 3.90
N VAL A 162 4.87 13.62 3.17
CA VAL A 162 4.89 15.02 2.70
C VAL A 162 3.72 15.29 1.76
N LEU A 163 3.42 14.38 0.83
CA LEU A 163 2.26 14.52 -0.08
C LEU A 163 0.92 14.46 0.67
N MET A 164 0.83 13.68 1.75
CA MET A 164 -0.30 13.70 2.65
C MET A 164 -0.46 15.07 3.30
N VAL A 165 0.60 15.66 3.86
CA VAL A 165 0.57 17.00 4.47
C VAL A 165 0.17 18.07 3.44
N LEU A 166 0.76 18.05 2.25
CA LEU A 166 0.46 19.00 1.17
C LEU A 166 -0.99 18.92 0.66
N ARG A 167 -1.66 17.77 0.80
CA ARG A 167 -3.07 17.61 0.42
C ARG A 167 -4.03 18.34 1.35
N TRP A 168 -3.66 18.44 2.63
CA TRP A 168 -4.42 19.13 3.69
C TRP A 168 -4.07 20.61 3.76
N TRP A 169 -2.96 21.04 3.16
CA TRP A 169 -2.71 22.46 2.93
C TRP A 169 -3.90 23.03 2.14
N PRO A 170 -4.65 24.00 2.69
CA PRO A 170 -5.64 24.71 1.92
C PRO A 170 -4.87 25.31 0.75
N ALA A 171 -5.19 24.91 -0.48
CA ALA A 171 -4.83 25.71 -1.63
C ALA A 171 -5.48 27.06 -1.37
N ALA A 172 -4.70 27.98 -0.80
CA ALA A 172 -5.09 29.34 -0.53
C ALA A 172 -5.70 29.80 -1.84
N ARG A 173 -7.01 30.08 -1.77
CA ARG A 173 -7.82 30.39 -2.92
C ARG A 173 -7.05 31.47 -3.69
N ARG A 174 -6.58 31.16 -4.89
CA ARG A 174 -6.39 32.20 -5.89
C ARG A 174 -7.80 32.64 -6.31
N ARG A 175 -8.43 33.42 -5.43
CA ARG A 175 -9.43 34.41 -5.77
C ARG A 175 -8.71 35.75 -5.66
N GLY A 176 -8.83 36.56 -6.70
CA GLY A 176 -8.15 37.85 -6.87
C GLY A 176 -7.16 37.72 -8.03
N THR A 177 -7.33 38.39 -9.17
CA THR A 177 -7.98 39.68 -9.48
C THR A 177 -8.32 39.65 -10.98
N GLY A 178 -9.55 39.89 -11.41
CA GLY A 178 -10.11 41.22 -11.68
C GLY A 178 -10.99 41.09 -12.93
#